data_AF-A0A2V8JU32-F1
#
_entry.id   AF-A0A2V8JU32-F1
#
_cell.length_a   1.000
_cell.length_b   1.000
_cell.length_c   1.000
_cell.angle_alpha   90.00
_cell.angle_beta   90.00
_cell.angle_gamma   90.00
#
_symmetry.space_group_name_H-M   'P 1'
#
loop_
_entity.id
_entity.type
_entity.pdbx_description
1 polymer ?
#
loop_
_entity_poly.entity_id
_entity_poly.type
_entity_poly.pdbx_seq_one_letter_code
_entity_poly.pdbx_strand_id
1 'polypeptide(L)'
;MANGPLVGEQGGVPRPAPPELTNRAAALVKKYPECFWFWRSDARIRNFEDVRLVIRHLREYGDRRAWQDAQDVYQCLLALFKKKF
;
A
#
# COMPACT_ATOMS: atom_id res chain seq x y z
N MET A 1 37.69 -5.55 7.08
CA MET A 1 36.63 -5.76 6.07
C MET A 1 35.30 -5.33 6.69
N ALA A 2 34.93 -4.06 6.55
CA ALA A 2 33.63 -3.56 6.99
C ALA A 2 33.12 -2.62 5.90
N ASN A 3 32.62 -3.22 4.81
CA ASN A 3 31.84 -2.51 3.80
C ASN A 3 30.38 -2.52 4.27
N GLY A 4 30.01 -1.54 5.09
CA GLY A 4 28.60 -1.19 5.25
C GLY A 4 28.24 -0.19 4.14
N PRO A 5 27.36 -0.51 3.18
CA PRO A 5 26.92 0.50 2.23
C PRO A 5 26.09 1.53 2.98
N LEU A 6 26.65 2.74 3.05
CA LEU A 6 25.95 3.97 3.35
C LEU A 6 24.91 4.16 2.24
N VAL A 7 23.65 3.86 2.56
CA VAL A 7 22.52 4.02 1.63
C VAL A 7 22.43 5.50 1.27
N GLY A 8 22.69 5.78 0.00
CA GLY A 8 22.68 7.09 -0.59
C GLY A 8 21.32 7.78 -0.57
N GLU A 9 21.43 9.10 -0.49
CA GLU A 9 20.77 10.09 -1.34
C GLU A 9 19.25 10.30 -1.25
N GLN A 10 18.95 11.57 -1.03
CA GLN A 10 17.64 12.17 -0.89
C GLN A 10 16.93 12.27 -2.25
N GLY A 11 15.81 11.59 -2.38
CA GLY A 11 14.74 11.89 -3.34
C GLY A 11 13.43 11.63 -2.62
N GLY A 12 12.62 12.67 -2.37
CA GLY A 12 11.39 12.67 -1.55
C GLY A 12 10.96 11.30 -1.01
N VAL A 13 11.51 10.88 0.14
CA VAL A 13 11.47 9.48 0.56
C VAL A 13 10.01 9.05 0.71
N PRO A 14 9.52 8.12 -0.13
CA PRO A 14 8.17 7.62 0.01
C PRO A 14 8.10 6.96 1.38
N ARG A 15 7.21 7.47 2.24
CA ARG A 15 7.18 7.01 3.63
C ARG A 15 6.90 5.50 3.62
N PRO A 16 7.79 4.68 4.20
CA PRO A 16 7.57 3.25 4.24
C PRO A 16 6.31 2.99 5.04
N ALA A 17 5.38 2.25 4.44
CA ALA A 17 4.17 1.85 5.12
C ALA A 17 4.49 0.69 6.09
N PRO A 18 3.81 0.62 7.24
CA PRO A 18 3.98 -0.50 8.14
C PRO A 18 3.61 -1.82 7.44
N PRO A 19 4.31 -2.93 7.77
CA PRO A 19 4.16 -4.20 7.07
C PRO A 19 2.73 -4.77 7.15
N GLU A 20 2.00 -4.46 8.22
CA GLU A 20 0.59 -4.86 8.35
C GLU A 20 -0.28 -4.22 7.27
N LEU A 21 -0.05 -2.94 6.98
CA LEU A 21 -0.80 -2.19 5.99
C LEU A 21 -0.45 -2.62 4.55
N THR A 22 0.85 -2.82 4.27
CA THR A 22 1.29 -3.28 2.96
C THR A 22 0.82 -4.70 2.67
N ASN A 23 0.79 -5.58 3.67
CA ASN A 23 0.28 -6.94 3.53
C ASN A 23 -1.23 -6.96 3.27
N ARG A 24 -2.02 -6.14 3.99
CA ARG A 24 -3.45 -5.97 3.70
C ARG A 24 -3.70 -5.46 2.28
N ALA A 25 -3.00 -4.41 1.87
CA ALA A 25 -3.13 -3.88 0.51
C ALA A 25 -2.72 -4.92 -0.56
N ALA A 26 -1.66 -5.69 -0.32
CA ALA A 26 -1.23 -6.76 -1.23
C ALA A 26 -2.26 -7.90 -1.31
N ALA A 27 -2.93 -8.22 -0.21
CA ALA A 27 -4.02 -9.17 -0.19
C ALA A 27 -5.21 -8.67 -1.03
N LEU A 28 -5.52 -7.38 -1.01
CA LEU A 28 -6.59 -6.80 -1.84
C LEU A 28 -6.27 -6.85 -3.33
N VAL A 29 -5.02 -6.56 -3.72
CA VAL A 29 -4.58 -6.70 -5.12
C VAL A 29 -4.74 -8.14 -5.61
N LYS A 30 -4.44 -9.13 -4.76
CA LYS A 30 -4.65 -10.55 -5.07
C LYS A 30 -6.12 -10.96 -5.10
N LYS A 31 -6.96 -10.33 -4.26
CA LYS A 31 -8.39 -10.62 -4.13
C LYS A 31 -9.19 -10.06 -5.31
N TYR A 32 -8.78 -8.93 -5.87
CA TYR A 32 -9.44 -8.23 -6.98
C TYR A 32 -8.53 -8.10 -8.20
N PRO A 33 -8.07 -9.21 -8.81
CA PRO A 33 -7.13 -9.15 -9.93
C PRO A 33 -7.73 -8.44 -11.15
N GLU A 34 -9.05 -8.47 -11.31
CA GLU A 34 -9.79 -7.76 -12.36
C GLU A 34 -9.68 -6.23 -12.24
N CYS A 35 -9.71 -5.70 -11.02
CA CYS A 35 -9.52 -4.27 -10.77
C CYS A 35 -8.06 -3.86 -10.94
N PHE A 36 -7.12 -4.78 -10.76
CA PHE A 36 -5.68 -4.56 -10.77
C PHE A 36 -4.99 -5.18 -11.97
N TRP A 37 -5.68 -5.34 -13.10
CA TRP A 37 -5.09 -5.94 -14.32
C TRP A 37 -3.84 -5.17 -14.83
N PHE A 38 -3.75 -3.86 -14.55
CA PHE A 38 -2.57 -3.03 -14.83
C PHE A 38 -1.44 -3.18 -13.79
N TRP A 39 -1.75 -3.69 -12.59
CA TRP A 39 -0.79 -3.89 -11.52
C TRP A 39 -0.01 -5.19 -11.77
N ARG A 40 1.30 -5.07 -12.02
CA ARG A 40 2.17 -6.24 -12.15
C ARG A 40 2.12 -7.09 -10.88
N SER A 41 2.07 -8.42 -11.02
CA SER A 41 2.18 -9.34 -9.88
C SER A 41 3.49 -9.18 -9.08
N ASP A 42 4.51 -8.58 -9.70
CA ASP A 42 5.82 -8.26 -9.12
C ASP A 42 5.88 -6.86 -8.45
N ALA A 43 4.86 -6.02 -8.64
CA ALA A 43 4.80 -4.70 -8.02
C ALA A 43 4.56 -4.81 -6.51
N ARG A 44 5.65 -4.64 -5.76
CA ARG A 44 5.67 -4.71 -4.30
C ARG A 44 5.15 -3.40 -3.69
N ILE A 45 4.04 -3.50 -2.95
CA ILE A 45 3.54 -2.41 -2.11
C ILE A 45 4.52 -2.22 -0.94
N ARG A 46 5.23 -1.10 -0.93
CA ARG A 46 6.23 -0.78 0.12
C ARG A 46 5.88 0.49 0.86
N ASN A 47 5.18 1.42 0.21
CA ASN A 47 4.98 2.76 0.71
C ASN A 47 3.49 3.09 0.86
N PHE A 48 3.19 4.16 1.60
CA PHE A 48 1.82 4.66 1.71
C PHE A 48 1.22 5.07 0.37
N GLU A 49 2.05 5.50 -0.58
CA GLU A 49 1.60 5.90 -1.92
C GLU A 49 1.02 4.71 -2.70
N ASP A 50 1.68 3.56 -2.63
CA ASP A 50 1.17 2.31 -3.21
C ASP A 50 -0.19 1.93 -2.60
N VAL A 51 -0.30 2.01 -1.27
CA VAL A 51 -1.56 1.69 -0.56
C VAL A 51 -2.67 2.65 -0.98
N ARG A 52 -2.37 3.95 -1.12
CA ARG A 52 -3.36 4.95 -1.57
C ARG A 52 -3.78 4.72 -3.01
N LEU A 53 -2.86 4.29 -3.88
CA LEU A 53 -3.17 3.89 -5.25
C LEU A 53 -4.13 2.71 -5.28
N VAL A 54 -3.86 1.66 -4.49
CA VAL A 54 -4.74 0.49 -4.36
C VAL A 54 -6.14 0.89 -3.91
N ILE A 55 -6.25 1.72 -2.86
CA ILE A 55 -7.55 2.21 -2.37
C ILE A 55 -8.28 3.02 -3.45
N ARG A 56 -7.57 3.89 -4.18
CA ARG A 56 -8.17 4.67 -5.26
C ARG A 56 -8.71 3.76 -6.37
N HIS A 57 -7.92 2.78 -6.79
CA HIS A 57 -8.31 1.87 -7.86
C HIS A 57 -9.49 0.97 -7.48
N LEU A 58 -9.51 0.47 -6.24
CA LEU A 58 -10.67 -0.26 -5.70
C LEU A 58 -11.94 0.59 -5.68
N ARG A 59 -11.81 1.92 -5.50
CA ARG A 59 -12.97 2.83 -5.57
C ARG A 59 -13.39 3.16 -6.99
N GLU A 60 -12.45 3.25 -7.91
CA GLU A 60 -12.70 3.62 -9.30
C GLU A 60 -13.23 2.46 -10.13
N TYR A 61 -12.68 1.26 -9.93
CA TYR A 61 -12.97 0.06 -10.73
C TYR A 61 -13.62 -1.08 -9.94
N GLY A 62 -13.64 -1.01 -8.61
CA GLY A 62 -14.19 -2.07 -7.77
C GLY A 62 -15.66 -1.86 -7.40
N ASP A 63 -16.35 -2.96 -7.09
CA ASP A 63 -17.70 -2.98 -6.56
C ASP A 63 -17.81 -2.51 -5.10
N ARG A 64 -19.04 -2.43 -4.57
CA ARG A 64 -19.30 -2.09 -3.15
C ARG A 64 -18.46 -2.92 -2.16
N ARG A 65 -18.17 -4.19 -2.48
CA ARG A 65 -17.31 -5.05 -1.63
C ARG A 65 -15.86 -4.58 -1.64
N ALA A 66 -15.32 -4.27 -2.83
CA ALA A 66 -13.98 -3.70 -2.99
C ALA A 66 -13.86 -2.34 -2.28
N TRP A 67 -14.90 -1.52 -2.31
CA TRP A 67 -14.96 -0.26 -1.56
C TRP A 67 -14.89 -0.47 -0.05
N GLN A 68 -15.66 -1.43 0.47
CA GLN A 68 -15.67 -1.76 1.90
C GLN A 68 -14.30 -2.25 2.37
N ASP A 69 -13.69 -3.17 1.60
CA ASP A 69 -12.34 -3.68 1.85
C ASP A 69 -11.27 -2.56 1.79
N ALA A 70 -11.36 -1.65 0.80
CA ALA A 70 -10.46 -0.50 0.69
C ALA A 70 -10.60 0.45 1.88
N GLN A 71 -11.82 0.61 2.39
CA GLN A 71 -12.12 1.47 3.52
C GLN A 71 -11.59 0.89 4.84
N ASP A 72 -11.58 -0.44 5.01
CA ASP A 72 -10.94 -1.11 6.16
C ASP A 72 -9.43 -0.76 6.22
N VAL A 73 -8.73 -0.91 5.09
CA VAL A 73 -7.31 -0.58 4.98
C VAL A 73 -7.06 0.91 5.24
N TYR A 74 -7.94 1.79 4.76
CA TYR A 74 -7.85 3.23 5.01
C TYR A 74 -8.08 3.59 6.49
N GLN A 75 -9.05 2.95 7.17
CA GLN A 75 -9.27 3.13 8.60
C GLN A 75 -8.07 2.64 9.42
N CYS A 76 -7.48 1.50 9.02
CA CYS A 76 -6.23 1.00 9.61
C CYS A 76 -5.09 2.03 9.44
N LEU A 77 -4.95 2.62 8.25
CA LEU A 77 -3.99 3.70 7.99
C LEU A 77 -4.21 4.91 8.91
N LEU A 78 -5.45 5.37 9.07
CA LEU A 78 -5.79 6.49 9.95
C LEU A 78 -5.51 6.18 11.42
N ALA A 79 -5.84 4.97 11.88
CA ALA A 79 -5.58 4.53 13.25
C ALA A 79 -4.06 4.49 13.54
N LEU A 80 -3.27 4.00 12.58
CA LEU A 80 -1.81 4.00 12.67
C LEU A 80 -1.23 5.42 12.70
N PHE A 81 -1.79 6.34 11.92
CA PHE A 81 -1.38 7.74 11.95
C PHE A 81 -1.71 8.40 13.29
N LYS A 82 -2.87 8.09 13.86
CA LYS A 82 -3.34 8.61 15.15
C LYS A 82 -2.59 8.03 16.36
N LYS A 83 -1.96 6.85 16.22
CA LYS A 83 -1.16 6.21 17.29
C LYS A 83 0.29 6.69 17.34
N LYS A 84 0.78 7.34 16.28
CA LYS A 84 2.18 7.76 16.13
C LYS A 84 2.42 9.24 16.46
N PHE A 85 1.36 9.98 16.79
CA PHE A 85 1.35 11.36 17.28
C PHE A 85 0.61 11.38 18.62
#